data_AF-A0A2T2TFM9-F1
#
_entry.id   AF-A0A2T2TFM9-F1
#
_cell.length_a   1.000
_cell.length_b   1.000
_cell.length_c   1.000
_cell.angle_alpha   90.00
_cell.angle_beta   90.00
_cell.angle_gamma   90.00
#
_symmetry.space_group_name_H-M   'P 1'
#
loop_
_entity.id
_entity.type
_entity.pdbx_description
1 polymer ?
#
loop_
_entity_poly.entity_id
_entity_poly.type
_entity_poly.pdbx_seq_one_letter_code
_entity_poly.pdbx_strand_id
1 'polypeptide(L)'
;MQTSIRFSSDSDVPAERPPARLAFADGTVLRGEAVGRRGTTGGELCFNTSMTGYQEILTDPSYHGQLMTMTYPHIGNYGASEEALEADAPMVAGLVVRSFSEEYSNPLADESLEAWMQRHGLVGI
;
A
#
# COMPACT_ATOMS: atom_id res chain seq x y z
N MET A 1 -39.05 -4.38 7.29
CA MET A 1 -37.72 -4.07 6.71
C MET A 1 -36.87 -5.30 6.93
N GLN A 2 -36.68 -6.12 5.91
CA GLN A 2 -36.07 -7.45 6.04
C GLN A 2 -34.65 -7.36 5.48
N THR A 3 -33.66 -7.39 6.37
CA THR A 3 -32.25 -7.51 5.98
C THR A 3 -31.95 -9.00 5.78
N SER A 4 -31.43 -9.37 4.61
CA SER A 4 -30.99 -10.74 4.33
C SER A 4 -29.54 -10.73 3.89
N ILE A 5 -28.72 -11.61 4.47
CA ILE A 5 -27.36 -11.90 4.02
C ILE A 5 -27.47 -13.02 2.99
N ARG A 6 -26.97 -12.78 1.78
CA ARG A 6 -26.77 -13.82 0.76
C ARG A 6 -25.28 -14.12 0.67
N PHE A 7 -24.91 -15.39 0.70
CA PHE A 7 -23.57 -15.81 0.34
C PHE A 7 -23.53 -15.95 -1.18
N SER A 8 -22.62 -15.24 -1.84
CA SER A 8 -22.26 -15.50 -3.23
C SER A 8 -21.41 -16.77 -3.26
N SER A 9 -21.82 -17.75 -4.04
CA SER A 9 -20.96 -18.84 -4.49
C SER A 9 -20.38 -18.43 -5.84
N ASP A 10 -19.16 -17.92 -5.84
CA ASP A 10 -18.22 -18.09 -6.95
C ASP A 10 -16.81 -17.82 -6.42
N SER A 11 -15.83 -18.40 -7.09
CA SER A 11 -14.43 -18.56 -6.71
C SER A 11 -13.68 -17.25 -6.39
N ASP A 12 -13.79 -16.73 -5.17
CA ASP A 12 -12.93 -15.66 -4.62
C ASP A 12 -11.64 -16.24 -4.03
N VAL A 13 -10.84 -16.92 -4.87
CA VAL A 13 -9.43 -17.12 -4.51
C VAL A 13 -8.71 -15.86 -5.00
N PRO A 14 -8.26 -14.95 -4.11
CA PRO A 14 -7.49 -13.78 -4.55
C PRO A 14 -6.30 -14.27 -5.36
N ALA A 15 -6.00 -13.58 -6.46
CA ALA A 15 -4.85 -13.90 -7.30
C ALA A 15 -3.60 -13.90 -6.43
N GLU A 16 -2.94 -15.05 -6.29
CA GLU A 16 -1.80 -15.24 -5.39
C GLU A 16 -0.73 -14.19 -5.72
N ARG A 17 -0.50 -13.25 -4.79
CA ARG A 17 0.47 -12.17 -4.98
C ARG A 17 1.88 -12.78 -5.05
N PRO A 18 2.77 -12.27 -5.93
CA PRO A 18 4.15 -12.75 -5.98
C PRO A 18 4.83 -12.58 -4.61
N PRO A 19 5.67 -13.54 -4.18
CA PRO A 19 6.34 -13.44 -2.89
C PRO A 19 7.33 -12.27 -2.86
N ALA A 20 7.38 -11.58 -1.72
CA ALA A 20 8.31 -10.48 -1.43
C ALA A 20 9.07 -10.74 -0.12
N ARG A 21 10.19 -10.02 0.05
CA ARG A 21 11.03 -10.07 1.25
C ARG A 21 11.42 -8.67 1.70
N LEU A 22 11.32 -8.43 3.00
CA LEU A 22 11.90 -7.27 3.68
C LEU A 22 13.09 -7.77 4.50
N ALA A 23 14.29 -7.31 4.14
CA ALA A 23 15.54 -7.75 4.76
C ALA A 23 16.19 -6.58 5.51
N PHE A 24 16.68 -6.86 6.72
CA PHE A 24 17.27 -5.91 7.64
C PHE A 24 18.78 -6.09 7.75
N ALA A 25 19.48 -5.03 8.17
CA ALA A 25 20.93 -5.05 8.33
C ALA A 25 21.42 -6.03 9.42
N ASP A 26 20.57 -6.37 10.38
CA ASP A 26 20.85 -7.36 11.44
C ASP A 26 20.69 -8.82 10.96
N GLY A 27 20.31 -9.02 9.70
CA GLY A 27 20.06 -10.34 9.11
C GLY A 27 18.62 -10.83 9.26
N THR A 28 17.73 -10.08 9.94
CA THR A 28 16.31 -10.39 9.99
C THR A 28 15.70 -10.34 8.59
N VAL A 29 14.84 -11.31 8.25
CA VAL A 29 14.11 -11.34 6.99
C VAL A 29 12.65 -11.66 7.25
N LEU A 30 11.78 -10.73 6.85
CA LEU A 30 10.34 -10.94 6.83
C LEU A 30 9.90 -11.34 5.42
N ARG A 31 8.87 -12.18 5.35
CA ARG A 31 8.26 -12.66 4.10
C ARG A 31 6.86 -12.07 4.01
N GLY A 32 6.50 -11.67 2.80
CA GLY A 32 5.19 -11.11 2.50
C GLY A 32 4.90 -11.23 1.03
N GLU A 33 4.03 -10.37 0.55
CA GLU A 33 3.47 -10.40 -0.80
C GLU A 33 3.74 -9.07 -1.49
N ALA A 34 4.14 -9.09 -2.76
CA ALA A 34 4.50 -7.88 -3.46
C ALA A 34 3.26 -7.04 -3.79
N VAL A 35 3.32 -5.75 -3.46
CA VAL A 35 2.34 -4.72 -3.87
C VAL A 35 3.03 -3.66 -4.74
N GLY A 36 2.28 -3.05 -5.66
CA GLY A 36 2.82 -2.00 -6.54
C GLY A 36 3.87 -2.50 -7.54
N ARG A 37 4.85 -1.66 -7.87
CA ARG A 37 5.89 -1.98 -8.87
C ARG A 37 6.75 -3.14 -8.41
N ARG A 38 7.01 -4.07 -9.33
CA ARG A 38 7.95 -5.16 -9.12
C ARG A 38 9.39 -4.65 -9.21
N GLY A 39 10.20 -4.98 -8.22
CA GLY A 39 11.60 -4.57 -8.18
C GLY A 39 12.18 -4.68 -6.78
N THR A 40 13.31 -4.01 -6.57
CA THR A 40 13.98 -3.93 -5.27
C THR A 40 14.23 -2.46 -4.97
N THR A 41 13.98 -2.09 -3.72
CA THR A 41 14.24 -0.77 -3.17
C THR A 41 14.90 -0.93 -1.81
N GLY A 42 15.45 0.16 -1.27
CA GLY A 42 16.09 0.18 0.04
C GLY A 42 16.05 1.58 0.62
N GLY A 43 16.18 1.66 1.94
CA GLY A 43 16.10 2.91 2.68
C GLY A 43 16.12 2.66 4.18
N GLU A 44 16.08 3.74 4.94
CA GLU A 44 15.82 3.66 6.38
C GLU A 44 14.38 3.21 6.61
N LEU A 45 14.17 2.20 7.46
CA LEU A 45 12.82 1.79 7.83
C LEU A 45 12.28 2.75 8.90
N CYS A 46 11.18 3.43 8.58
CA CYS A 46 10.42 4.25 9.51
C CYS A 46 9.00 3.71 9.64
N PHE A 47 8.27 4.19 10.66
CA PHE A 47 6.85 3.86 10.82
C PHE A 47 6.02 5.11 11.09
N ASN A 48 4.77 5.09 10.64
CA ASN A 48 3.80 6.15 10.85
C ASN A 48 2.52 5.58 11.49
N THR A 49 2.02 6.26 12.52
CA THR A 49 0.86 5.82 13.32
C THR A 49 -0.49 6.35 12.82
N SER A 50 -0.49 7.13 11.74
CA SER A 50 -1.71 7.64 11.14
C SER A 50 -2.59 6.50 10.63
N MET A 51 -3.89 6.63 10.90
CA MET A 51 -4.90 5.66 10.47
C MET A 51 -5.49 5.97 9.09
N THR A 52 -5.26 7.19 8.61
CA THR A 52 -5.73 7.74 7.33
C THR A 52 -4.63 8.60 6.73
N GLY A 53 -4.82 9.06 5.50
CA GLY A 53 -3.87 9.95 4.83
C GLY A 53 -2.62 9.24 4.33
N TYR A 54 -2.72 7.96 3.95
CA TYR A 54 -1.55 7.22 3.46
C TYR A 54 -0.97 7.85 2.19
N GLN A 55 -1.77 8.46 1.31
CA GLN A 55 -1.24 8.98 0.05
C GLN A 55 -0.46 10.28 0.27
N GLU A 56 -0.97 11.15 1.13
CA GLU A 56 -0.33 12.34 1.65
C GLU A 56 1.01 11.96 2.30
N ILE A 57 1.02 10.93 3.15
CA ILE A 57 2.25 10.40 3.77
C ILE A 57 3.22 9.85 2.73
N LEU A 58 2.75 9.11 1.72
CA LEU A 58 3.63 8.54 0.69
C LEU A 58 4.28 9.61 -0.21
N THR A 59 3.65 10.79 -0.31
CA THR A 59 4.10 11.90 -1.16
C THR A 59 4.75 13.05 -0.39
N ASP A 60 4.75 13.03 0.95
CA ASP A 60 5.41 14.05 1.76
C ASP A 60 6.94 14.04 1.53
N PRO A 61 7.54 15.16 1.07
CA PRO A 61 8.99 15.28 0.84
C PRO A 61 9.87 14.95 2.05
N SER A 62 9.32 15.05 3.27
CA SER A 62 10.02 14.76 4.52
C SER A 62 10.44 13.30 4.67
N TYR A 63 9.80 12.38 3.93
CA TYR A 63 10.09 10.94 3.98
C TYR A 63 10.98 10.46 2.83
N HIS A 64 11.66 11.39 2.14
CA HIS A 64 12.51 11.06 1.01
C HIS A 64 13.51 9.93 1.31
N GLY A 65 13.43 8.85 0.54
CA GLY A 65 14.36 7.71 0.64
C GLY A 65 14.08 6.73 1.79
N GLN A 66 12.98 6.90 2.52
CA GLN A 66 12.58 6.01 3.62
C GLN A 66 11.64 4.90 3.15
N LEU A 67 11.75 3.72 3.76
CA LEU A 67 10.74 2.67 3.66
C LEU A 67 9.69 2.94 4.73
N MET A 68 8.48 3.32 4.30
CA MET A 68 7.42 3.72 5.22
C MET A 68 6.57 2.52 5.63
N THR A 69 6.56 2.22 6.93
CA THR A 69 5.69 1.20 7.53
C THR A 69 4.44 1.85 8.10
N MET A 70 3.28 1.50 7.56
CA MET A 70 2.00 1.96 8.13
C MET A 70 1.59 1.04 9.27
N THR A 71 1.29 1.59 10.45
CA THR A 71 0.81 0.75 11.57
C THR A 71 -0.66 0.39 11.44
N TYR A 72 -1.45 1.18 10.70
CA TYR A 72 -2.84 0.85 10.42
C TYR A 72 -2.92 -0.33 9.44
N PRO A 73 -3.73 -1.37 9.73
CA PRO A 73 -3.62 -2.63 9.01
C PRO A 73 -4.17 -2.59 7.59
N HIS A 74 -5.20 -1.80 7.29
CA HIS A 74 -5.88 -1.81 5.99
C HIS A 74 -5.45 -0.61 5.15
N ILE A 75 -4.46 -0.79 4.28
CA ILE A 75 -3.95 0.27 3.41
C ILE A 75 -4.44 0.05 1.98
N GLY A 76 -4.90 1.13 1.33
CA GLY A 76 -5.49 1.09 -0.01
C GLY A 76 -7.02 1.07 -0.03
N ASN A 77 -7.67 0.99 1.14
CA ASN A 77 -9.13 0.85 1.28
C ASN A 77 -9.94 2.02 0.69
N TYR A 78 -9.34 3.20 0.54
CA TYR A 78 -9.98 4.36 -0.08
C TYR A 78 -9.33 4.79 -1.40
N GLY A 79 -8.51 3.93 -2.01
CA GLY A 79 -7.92 4.14 -3.33
C GLY A 79 -6.82 5.21 -3.34
N ALA A 80 -6.53 5.76 -4.51
CA ALA A 80 -5.66 6.90 -4.68
C ALA A 80 -6.39 8.02 -5.43
N SER A 81 -6.10 9.26 -5.07
CA SER A 81 -6.61 10.46 -5.73
C SER A 81 -5.48 11.44 -6.03
N GLU A 82 -5.53 12.10 -7.18
CA GLU A 82 -4.59 13.18 -7.50
C GLU A 82 -4.78 14.41 -6.59
N GLU A 83 -5.95 14.57 -5.96
CA GLU A 83 -6.22 15.67 -5.02
C GLU A 83 -5.53 15.49 -3.65
N ALA A 84 -5.08 14.28 -3.32
CA ALA A 84 -4.48 13.93 -2.03
C ALA A 84 -2.93 13.89 -2.06
N LEU A 85 -2.32 14.45 -3.11
CA LEU A 85 -0.86 14.48 -3.27
C LEU A 85 -0.24 15.70 -2.59
N GLU A 86 0.78 15.49 -1.75
CA GLU A 86 1.66 16.54 -1.22
C GLU A 86 2.86 16.81 -2.15
N ALA A 87 3.08 15.93 -3.12
CA ALA A 87 4.03 16.08 -4.22
C ALA A 87 3.61 15.24 -5.44
N ASP A 88 4.11 15.60 -6.62
CA ASP A 88 3.74 14.96 -7.91
C ASP A 88 4.10 13.46 -8.02
N ALA A 89 4.89 12.93 -7.08
CA ALA A 89 5.34 11.54 -7.05
C ALA A 89 5.54 11.06 -5.61
N PRO A 90 5.53 9.73 -5.36
CA PRO A 90 5.94 9.18 -4.08
C PRO A 90 7.35 9.63 -3.71
N MET A 91 7.49 10.13 -2.49
CA MET A 91 8.76 10.55 -1.92
C MET A 91 9.40 9.42 -1.11
N VAL A 92 8.59 8.51 -0.57
CA VAL A 92 9.08 7.30 0.08
C VAL A 92 9.79 6.38 -0.92
N ALA A 93 10.80 5.65 -0.45
CA ALA A 93 11.48 4.63 -1.24
C ALA A 93 10.64 3.35 -1.40
N GLY A 94 9.71 3.10 -0.49
CA GLY A 94 8.85 1.91 -0.50
C GLY A 94 7.80 1.94 0.59
N LEU A 95 6.79 1.08 0.44
CA LEU A 95 5.67 0.94 1.37
C LEU A 95 5.69 -0.45 2.02
N VAL A 96 5.52 -0.51 3.34
CA VAL A 96 5.41 -1.74 4.14
C VAL A 96 4.07 -1.73 4.87
N VAL A 97 3.24 -2.74 4.67
CA VAL A 97 1.90 -2.83 5.26
C VAL A 97 1.61 -4.19 5.85
N ARG A 98 0.63 -4.26 6.75
CA ARG A 98 0.15 -5.54 7.29
C ARG A 98 -0.86 -6.21 6.36
N SER A 99 -1.76 -5.45 5.75
CA SER A 99 -2.77 -5.92 4.80
C SER A 99 -3.02 -4.85 3.75
N PHE A 100 -2.90 -5.25 2.49
CA PHE A 100 -3.19 -4.38 1.36
C PHE A 100 -4.60 -4.66 0.84
N SER A 101 -5.43 -3.63 0.73
CA SER A 101 -6.78 -3.74 0.20
C SER A 101 -6.75 -3.90 -1.32
N GLU A 102 -7.32 -4.99 -1.82
CA GLU A 102 -7.44 -5.24 -3.27
C GLU A 102 -8.48 -4.32 -3.91
N GLU A 103 -9.58 -4.09 -3.21
CA GLU A 103 -10.65 -3.19 -3.60
C GLU A 103 -10.61 -1.92 -2.76
N TYR A 104 -11.04 -0.81 -3.37
CA TYR A 104 -11.22 0.46 -2.69
C TYR A 104 -12.69 0.89 -2.72
N SER A 105 -13.12 1.65 -1.71
CA SER A 105 -14.46 2.21 -1.62
C SER A 105 -14.40 3.66 -1.17
N ASN A 106 -14.27 4.55 -2.15
CA ASN A 106 -14.26 6.00 -1.95
C ASN A 106 -14.71 6.68 -3.25
N PRO A 107 -15.78 7.49 -3.24
CA PRO A 107 -16.23 8.23 -4.42
C PRO A 107 -15.21 9.24 -4.97
N LEU A 108 -14.24 9.65 -4.15
CA LEU A 108 -13.18 10.59 -4.53
C LEU A 108 -11.93 9.90 -5.09
N ALA A 109 -11.90 8.57 -5.13
CA ALA A 109 -10.74 7.85 -5.65
C ALA A 109 -10.76 7.79 -7.18
N ASP A 110 -9.62 8.13 -7.78
CA ASP A 110 -9.40 8.10 -9.23
C ASP A 110 -8.99 6.68 -9.68
N GLU A 111 -8.25 5.95 -8.84
CA GLU A 111 -7.77 4.61 -9.12
C GLU A 111 -7.50 3.79 -7.84
N SER A 112 -7.13 2.52 -7.98
CA SER A 112 -6.66 1.72 -6.84
C SER A 112 -5.25 2.16 -6.43
N LEU A 113 -4.92 2.01 -5.14
CA LEU A 113 -3.57 2.32 -4.66
C LEU A 113 -2.51 1.48 -5.40
N GLU A 114 -2.80 0.23 -5.76
CA GLU A 114 -1.85 -0.62 -6.49
C GLU A 114 -1.58 -0.13 -7.91
N ALA A 115 -2.61 0.36 -8.62
CA ALA A 115 -2.44 0.96 -9.94
C ALA A 115 -1.58 2.24 -9.86
N TRP A 116 -1.86 3.09 -8.86
CA TRP A 116 -1.07 4.28 -8.58
C TRP A 116 0.39 3.95 -8.28
N MET A 117 0.65 2.96 -7.41
CA MET A 117 2.00 2.50 -7.10
C MET A 117 2.74 1.96 -8.33
N GLN A 118 2.05 1.21 -9.22
CA GLN A 118 2.66 0.71 -10.45
C GLN A 118 3.03 1.86 -11.40
N ARG A 119 2.13 2.83 -11.57
CA ARG A 119 2.31 4.01 -12.43
C ARG A 119 3.50 4.87 -11.97
N HIS A 120 3.62 5.08 -10.66
CA HIS A 120 4.68 5.89 -10.05
C HIS A 120 5.97 5.12 -9.73
N GLY A 121 5.95 3.81 -9.93
CA GLY A 121 7.07 2.94 -9.69
C GLY A 121 7.43 2.67 -8.23
N LEU A 122 6.46 2.82 -7.33
CA LEU A 122 6.61 2.54 -5.91
C LEU A 122 6.54 1.03 -5.64
N VAL A 123 7.56 0.51 -4.94
CA VAL A 123 7.64 -0.89 -4.51
C VAL A 123 7.03 -1.02 -3.12
N GLY A 124 6.30 -2.10 -2.85
CA GLY A 124 5.90 -2.41 -1.48
C GLY A 124 5.70 -3.89 -1.17
N ILE A 125 5.47 -4.14 0.12
CA ILE A 125 5.27 -5.46 0.75
C ILE A 125 4.18 -5.42 1.82
#